data_AF-A0A6J8AM55-F1
#
_entry.id   AF-A0A6J8AM55-F1
#
_cell.length_a   1.000
_cell.length_b   1.000
_cell.length_c   1.000
_cell.angle_alpha   90.00
_cell.angle_beta   90.00
_cell.angle_gamma   90.00
#
_symmetry.space_group_name_H-M   'P 1'
#
loop_
_entity.id
_entity.type
_entity.pdbx_description
1 polymer ?
#
loop_
_entity_poly.entity_id
_entity_poly.type
_entity_poly.pdbx_seq_one_letter_code
_entity_poly.pdbx_strand_id
1 'polypeptide(L)'
;MDPTELTEPLKKSLSNSADNSINHHKKQRLYMDSSTHRAIARKRNRRNNSDRCVNQLVGLLHCYNVFLLILGAGVLGLGIWMLVKDYSTREIAAIVDSRLFEYVTYALVAGGGTVAILAFCGCCGTMRQDKYVLGFYGTVLFMVLGVLVGGSVIGIIFRTKITEGMKRRFEDTLEYNYNVDIIKNSENRLLTDAWDAMQRTLECCGPHGNITSRYSWAFYKGRTSWYIKRTSQKMFPFVPESCCRPGWSVNDCQGINSEYDGIPVKGPDPSVHSNPSLYTNGCYDKAIQYLEKHSLYIAIVAGAVPVFLIAGIVISFYLCANVSPEDEDDDDDDEGQEAEV
;
A
#
# COMPACT_ATOMS: atom_id res chain seq x y z
N MET A 1 -100.83 47.79 13.91
CA MET A 1 -99.61 47.95 13.10
C MET A 1 -98.77 46.71 13.33
N ASP A 2 -98.44 46.05 12.22
CA ASP A 2 -98.08 44.63 12.06
C ASP A 2 -96.62 44.34 12.48
N PRO A 3 -96.31 43.26 13.24
CA PRO A 3 -94.95 42.95 13.70
C PRO A 3 -94.09 42.12 12.71
N THR A 4 -94.42 42.04 11.43
CA THR A 4 -93.79 41.05 10.51
C THR A 4 -92.71 41.56 9.55
N GLU A 5 -92.38 42.87 9.49
CA GLU A 5 -91.50 43.40 8.44
C GLU A 5 -89.99 43.51 8.77
N LEU A 6 -89.55 43.08 9.96
CA LEU A 6 -88.15 43.24 10.42
C LEU A 6 -87.37 41.92 10.54
N THR A 7 -87.73 40.90 9.77
CA THR A 7 -87.14 39.55 9.91
C THR A 7 -86.30 39.11 8.69
N GLU A 8 -86.62 39.54 7.47
CA GLU A 8 -85.86 39.19 6.27
C GLU A 8 -84.42 39.76 6.21
N PRO A 9 -84.19 41.07 6.40
CA PRO A 9 -82.84 41.63 6.21
C PRO A 9 -81.86 41.13 7.27
N LEU A 10 -82.34 40.91 8.51
CA LEU A 10 -81.53 40.37 9.59
C LEU A 10 -81.15 38.91 9.32
N LYS A 11 -82.10 38.09 8.86
CA LYS A 11 -81.86 36.68 8.51
C LYS A 11 -80.89 36.53 7.34
N LYS A 12 -80.95 37.43 6.36
CA LYS A 12 -80.02 37.49 5.23
C LYS A 12 -78.61 37.91 5.67
N SER A 13 -78.49 38.86 6.60
CA SER A 13 -77.19 39.27 7.15
C SER A 13 -76.52 38.17 7.99
N LEU A 14 -77.31 37.43 8.78
CA LEU A 14 -76.84 36.30 9.59
C LEU A 14 -76.43 35.12 8.71
N SER A 15 -77.20 34.81 7.66
CA SER A 15 -76.86 33.80 6.64
C SER A 15 -75.52 34.11 5.98
N ASN A 16 -75.35 35.34 5.49
CA ASN A 16 -74.10 35.76 4.82
C ASN A 16 -72.90 35.73 5.76
N SER A 17 -73.08 36.08 7.03
CA SER A 17 -72.03 36.00 8.04
C SER A 17 -71.63 34.56 8.37
N ALA A 18 -72.61 33.64 8.42
CA ALA A 18 -72.36 32.22 8.63
C ALA A 18 -71.61 31.60 7.44
N ASP A 19 -72.03 31.89 6.21
CA ASP A 19 -71.39 31.40 4.99
C ASP A 19 -69.95 31.89 4.83
N ASN A 20 -69.67 33.15 5.18
CA ASN A 20 -68.30 33.68 5.18
C ASN A 20 -67.40 32.99 6.21
N SER A 21 -67.92 32.71 7.41
CA SER A 21 -67.18 32.00 8.45
C SER A 21 -66.84 30.57 8.02
N ILE A 22 -67.81 29.86 7.44
CA ILE A 22 -67.63 28.49 6.91
C ILE A 22 -66.58 28.48 5.79
N ASN A 23 -66.64 29.42 4.85
CA ASN A 23 -65.68 29.52 3.75
C ASN A 23 -64.26 29.83 4.25
N HIS A 24 -64.11 30.67 5.27
CA HIS A 24 -62.81 30.97 5.87
C HIS A 24 -62.19 29.74 6.54
N HIS A 25 -62.97 28.99 7.32
CA HIS A 25 -62.50 27.74 7.93
C HIS A 25 -62.13 26.67 6.90
N LYS A 26 -62.90 26.55 5.81
CA LYS A 26 -62.60 25.62 4.72
C LYS A 26 -61.29 25.97 4.01
N LYS A 27 -61.02 27.26 3.79
CA LYS A 27 -59.77 27.76 3.20
C LYS A 27 -58.56 27.51 4.09
N GLN A 28 -58.71 27.65 5.41
CA GLN A 28 -57.65 27.34 6.38
C GLN A 28 -57.31 25.84 6.43
N ARG A 29 -58.31 24.95 6.39
CA ARG A 29 -58.07 23.48 6.33
C ARG A 29 -57.32 23.09 5.07
N LEU A 30 -57.73 23.58 3.90
CA LEU A 30 -57.05 23.34 2.62
C LEU A 30 -55.60 23.85 2.61
N TYR A 31 -55.33 24.98 3.27
CA TYR A 31 -53.98 25.51 3.40
C TYR A 31 -53.09 24.64 4.31
N MET A 32 -53.62 24.21 5.46
CA MET A 32 -52.91 23.30 6.36
C MET A 32 -52.61 21.97 5.69
N ASP A 33 -53.58 21.36 5.01
CA ASP A 33 -53.43 20.12 4.26
C ASP A 33 -52.32 20.22 3.17
N SER A 34 -52.34 21.30 2.37
CA SER A 34 -51.28 21.61 1.40
C SER A 34 -49.89 21.79 2.02
N SER A 35 -49.81 22.28 3.27
CA SER A 35 -48.55 22.44 3.99
C SER A 35 -48.01 21.09 4.50
N THR A 36 -48.89 20.22 4.98
CA THR A 36 -48.58 18.86 5.44
C THR A 36 -48.11 17.99 4.27
N HIS A 37 -48.83 18.01 3.14
CA HIS A 37 -48.42 17.32 1.91
C HIS A 37 -47.03 17.77 1.43
N ARG A 38 -46.72 19.07 1.48
CA ARG A 38 -45.38 19.59 1.12
C ARG A 38 -44.29 19.14 2.10
N ALA A 39 -44.59 19.04 3.39
CA ALA A 39 -43.64 18.53 4.39
C ALA A 39 -43.36 17.03 4.19
N ILE A 40 -44.39 16.22 3.94
CA ILE A 40 -44.26 14.79 3.64
C ILE A 40 -43.47 14.56 2.35
N ALA A 41 -43.77 15.30 1.27
CA ALA A 41 -43.03 15.20 0.01
C ALA A 41 -41.54 15.54 0.17
N ARG A 42 -41.20 16.55 1.00
CA ARG A 42 -39.80 16.88 1.34
C ARG A 42 -39.13 15.76 2.14
N LYS A 43 -39.83 15.16 3.11
CA LYS A 43 -39.31 14.03 3.91
C LYS A 43 -39.06 12.81 3.02
N ARG A 44 -40.01 12.43 2.16
CA ARG A 44 -39.89 11.34 1.18
C ARG A 44 -38.77 11.58 0.17
N ASN A 45 -38.64 12.79 -0.37
CA ASN A 45 -37.54 13.11 -1.28
C ASN A 45 -36.17 13.06 -0.58
N ARG A 46 -36.10 13.42 0.71
CA ARG A 46 -34.88 13.31 1.53
C ARG A 46 -34.50 11.86 1.82
N ARG A 47 -35.48 11.00 2.15
CA ARG A 47 -35.30 9.53 2.32
C ARG A 47 -34.79 8.92 1.01
N ASN A 48 -35.50 9.12 -0.11
CA ASN A 48 -35.08 8.65 -1.44
C ASN A 48 -33.69 9.14 -1.87
N ASN A 49 -33.31 10.39 -1.55
CA ASN A 49 -31.96 10.89 -1.83
C ASN A 49 -30.89 10.19 -0.99
N SER A 50 -31.19 9.91 0.28
CA SER A 50 -30.30 9.19 1.20
C SER A 50 -30.08 7.75 0.71
N ASP A 51 -31.16 7.04 0.36
CA ASP A 51 -31.09 5.65 -0.09
C ASP A 51 -30.29 5.51 -1.39
N ARG A 52 -30.45 6.47 -2.32
CA ARG A 52 -29.61 6.55 -3.52
C ARG A 52 -28.13 6.75 -3.20
N CYS A 53 -27.81 7.62 -2.25
CA CYS A 53 -26.42 7.89 -1.84
C CYS A 53 -25.79 6.66 -1.18
N VAL A 54 -26.52 6.00 -0.28
CA VAL A 54 -26.09 4.76 0.38
C VAL A 54 -25.84 3.66 -0.66
N ASN A 55 -26.76 3.43 -1.59
CA ASN A 55 -26.60 2.42 -2.63
C ASN A 55 -25.41 2.70 -3.55
N GLN A 56 -25.17 3.97 -3.89
CA GLN A 56 -23.98 4.36 -4.66
C GLN A 56 -22.69 4.08 -3.87
N LEU A 57 -22.64 4.43 -2.59
CA LEU A 57 -21.48 4.19 -1.72
C LEU A 57 -21.21 2.70 -1.48
N VAL A 58 -22.26 1.89 -1.33
CA VAL A 58 -22.15 0.42 -1.27
C VAL A 58 -21.51 -0.11 -2.55
N GLY A 59 -21.98 0.33 -3.72
CA GLY A 59 -21.40 -0.04 -5.02
C GLY A 59 -19.92 0.37 -5.13
N LEU A 60 -19.58 1.59 -4.74
CA LEU A 60 -18.19 2.07 -4.74
C LEU A 60 -17.29 1.27 -3.80
N LEU A 61 -17.75 0.97 -2.58
CA LEU A 61 -17.01 0.17 -1.61
C LEU A 61 -16.85 -1.28 -2.08
N HIS A 62 -17.85 -1.83 -2.78
CA HIS A 62 -17.77 -3.15 -3.40
C HIS A 62 -16.71 -3.18 -4.50
N CYS A 63 -16.74 -2.22 -5.44
CA CYS A 63 -15.72 -2.09 -6.48
C CYS A 63 -14.30 -1.90 -5.90
N TYR A 64 -14.17 -1.08 -4.86
CA TYR A 64 -12.94 -0.87 -4.11
C TYR A 64 -12.38 -2.20 -3.56
N ASN A 65 -13.23 -3.01 -2.92
CA ASN A 65 -12.82 -4.30 -2.35
C ASN A 65 -12.51 -5.34 -3.44
N VAL A 66 -13.29 -5.40 -4.52
CA VAL A 66 -12.98 -6.29 -5.66
C VAL A 66 -11.63 -5.96 -6.27
N PHE A 67 -11.31 -4.67 -6.44
CA PHE A 67 -10.00 -4.24 -6.92
C PHE A 67 -8.87 -4.68 -5.99
N LEU A 68 -9.02 -4.47 -4.67
CA LEU A 68 -8.05 -4.93 -3.68
C LEU A 68 -7.91 -6.46 -3.65
N LEU A 69 -9.00 -7.19 -3.87
CA LEU A 69 -8.99 -8.65 -3.93
C LEU A 69 -8.18 -9.14 -5.12
N ILE A 70 -8.35 -8.54 -6.30
CA ILE A 70 -7.58 -8.88 -7.50
C ILE A 70 -6.08 -8.61 -7.27
N LEU A 71 -5.73 -7.44 -6.72
CA LEU A 71 -4.35 -7.11 -6.40
C LEU A 71 -3.75 -8.06 -5.35
N GLY A 72 -4.47 -8.32 -4.26
CA GLY A 72 -4.04 -9.22 -3.19
C GLY A 72 -3.86 -10.66 -3.68
N ALA A 73 -4.82 -11.17 -4.46
CA ALA A 73 -4.75 -12.49 -5.07
C ALA A 73 -3.60 -12.61 -6.09
N GLY A 74 -3.33 -11.55 -6.86
CA GLY A 74 -2.19 -11.48 -7.77
C GLY A 74 -0.85 -11.57 -7.03
N VAL A 75 -0.69 -10.77 -5.96
CA VAL A 75 0.52 -10.79 -5.12
C VAL A 75 0.69 -12.13 -4.41
N LEU A 76 -0.40 -12.68 -3.85
CA LEU A 76 -0.41 -14.01 -3.23
C LEU A 76 -0.02 -15.10 -4.24
N GLY A 77 -0.59 -15.04 -5.45
CA GLY A 77 -0.28 -15.97 -6.53
C GLY A 77 1.18 -15.92 -6.96
N LEU A 78 1.77 -14.72 -7.03
CA LEU A 78 3.21 -14.55 -7.28
C LEU A 78 4.05 -15.13 -6.15
N GLY A 79 3.68 -14.91 -4.88
CA GLY A 79 4.37 -15.48 -3.73
C GLY A 79 4.31 -17.01 -3.72
N ILE A 80 3.13 -17.59 -3.97
CA ILE A 80 2.97 -19.06 -4.09
C ILE A 80 3.76 -19.59 -5.29
N TRP A 81 3.77 -18.88 -6.42
CA TRP A 81 4.55 -19.29 -7.59
C TRP A 81 6.05 -19.32 -7.29
N MET A 82 6.58 -18.33 -6.58
CA MET A 82 7.96 -18.31 -6.10
C MET A 82 8.25 -19.47 -5.16
N LEU A 83 7.35 -19.76 -4.21
CA LEU A 83 7.47 -20.86 -3.25
C LEU A 83 7.41 -22.24 -3.93
N VAL A 84 6.52 -22.43 -4.90
CA VAL A 84 6.36 -23.69 -5.63
C VAL A 84 7.54 -23.91 -6.57
N LYS A 85 8.05 -22.86 -7.23
CA LYS A 85 9.27 -22.99 -8.04
C LYS A 85 10.42 -23.44 -7.15
N ASP A 86 10.62 -22.80 -6.01
CA ASP A 86 11.63 -23.19 -5.04
C ASP A 86 11.48 -24.68 -4.62
N TYR A 87 10.26 -25.11 -4.29
CA TYR A 87 9.97 -26.51 -3.90
C TYR A 87 10.13 -27.54 -5.04
N SER A 88 9.63 -27.24 -6.23
CA SER A 88 9.64 -28.15 -7.39
C SER A 88 11.02 -28.31 -7.98
N THR A 89 11.88 -27.30 -7.85
CA THR A 89 13.27 -27.45 -8.20
C THR A 89 14.08 -28.13 -7.10
N ARG A 90 13.59 -28.71 -6.00
CA ARG A 90 14.50 -29.28 -4.95
C ARG A 90 15.51 -30.36 -5.39
N GLU A 91 15.45 -30.90 -6.62
CA GLU A 91 16.57 -31.66 -7.24
C GLU A 91 17.51 -30.82 -8.16
N ILE A 92 17.13 -29.59 -8.51
CA ILE A 92 17.84 -28.57 -9.31
C ILE A 92 18.07 -27.24 -8.50
N ALA A 93 17.56 -27.13 -7.27
CA ALA A 93 17.51 -25.95 -6.38
C ALA A 93 18.63 -25.96 -5.35
N ALA A 94 19.74 -26.63 -5.67
CA ALA A 94 21.02 -26.28 -5.08
C ALA A 94 21.54 -24.90 -5.56
N ILE A 95 20.71 -24.14 -6.30
CA ILE A 95 21.09 -22.99 -7.12
C ILE A 95 20.40 -21.69 -6.68
N VAL A 96 19.26 -21.77 -5.99
CA VAL A 96 18.45 -20.67 -5.43
C VAL A 96 17.75 -21.33 -4.24
N ASP A 97 17.90 -21.03 -2.94
CA ASP A 97 17.99 -19.81 -2.14
C ASP A 97 18.70 -20.16 -0.80
N SER A 98 18.72 -19.26 0.20
CA SER A 98 18.32 -19.76 1.53
C SER A 98 17.71 -18.78 2.55
N ARG A 99 17.67 -17.44 2.38
CA ARG A 99 17.07 -16.58 3.44
C ARG A 99 16.43 -15.28 2.97
N LEU A 100 17.12 -14.48 2.17
CA LEU A 100 16.55 -13.19 1.74
C LEU A 100 15.40 -13.37 0.76
N PHE A 101 15.52 -14.31 -0.17
CA PHE A 101 14.43 -14.65 -1.07
C PHE A 101 13.32 -15.40 -0.32
N GLU A 102 13.65 -16.21 0.69
CA GLU A 102 12.68 -16.80 1.62
C GLU A 102 11.88 -15.71 2.38
N TYR A 103 12.54 -14.70 2.96
CA TYR A 103 11.87 -13.59 3.63
C TYR A 103 10.96 -12.79 2.68
N VAL A 104 11.43 -12.49 1.46
CA VAL A 104 10.63 -11.77 0.45
C VAL A 104 9.43 -12.62 0.00
N THR A 105 9.64 -13.92 -0.24
CA THR A 105 8.60 -14.85 -0.67
C THR A 105 7.52 -15.01 0.40
N TYR A 106 7.91 -15.23 1.66
CA TYR A 106 6.95 -15.30 2.77
C TYR A 106 6.24 -13.96 3.01
N ALA A 107 6.93 -12.83 2.84
CA ALA A 107 6.29 -11.52 2.93
C ALA A 107 5.22 -11.33 1.84
N LEU A 108 5.49 -11.76 0.60
CA LEU A 108 4.51 -11.72 -0.50
C LEU A 108 3.30 -12.62 -0.21
N VAL A 109 3.53 -13.85 0.28
CA VAL A 109 2.45 -14.78 0.63
C VAL A 109 1.61 -14.25 1.80
N ALA A 110 2.25 -13.85 2.90
CA ALA A 110 1.56 -13.36 4.09
C ALA A 110 0.84 -12.03 3.81
N GLY A 111 1.52 -11.08 3.19
CA GLY A 111 0.99 -9.76 2.85
C GLY A 111 -0.14 -9.84 1.82
N GLY A 112 0.10 -10.53 0.69
CA GLY A 112 -0.90 -10.74 -0.35
C GLY A 112 -2.12 -11.49 0.16
N GLY A 113 -1.90 -12.53 0.97
CA GLY A 113 -2.97 -13.30 1.61
C GLY A 113 -3.81 -12.46 2.57
N THR A 114 -3.17 -11.64 3.41
CA THR A 114 -3.90 -10.74 4.33
C THR A 114 -4.74 -9.73 3.55
N VAL A 115 -4.19 -9.09 2.51
CA VAL A 115 -4.95 -8.16 1.67
C VAL A 115 -6.14 -8.86 0.99
N ALA A 116 -5.93 -10.06 0.44
CA ALA A 116 -7.00 -10.83 -0.20
C ALA A 116 -8.12 -11.22 0.79
N ILE A 117 -7.76 -11.68 2.00
CA ILE A 117 -8.74 -12.04 3.04
C ILE A 117 -9.53 -10.79 3.48
N LEU A 118 -8.85 -9.68 3.76
CA LEU A 118 -9.50 -8.43 4.16
C LEU A 118 -10.44 -7.91 3.09
N ALA A 119 -10.03 -7.95 1.82
CA ALA A 119 -10.84 -7.56 0.68
C ALA A 119 -12.06 -8.48 0.50
N PHE A 120 -11.88 -9.80 0.65
CA PHE A 120 -12.98 -10.76 0.60
C PHE A 120 -14.01 -10.51 1.71
N CYS A 121 -13.55 -10.28 2.95
CA CYS A 121 -14.42 -9.88 4.06
C CYS A 121 -15.17 -8.57 3.75
N GLY A 122 -14.50 -7.59 3.15
CA GLY A 122 -15.11 -6.34 2.70
C GLY A 122 -16.21 -6.56 1.65
N CYS A 123 -15.95 -7.41 0.65
CA CYS A 123 -16.96 -7.81 -0.34
C CYS A 123 -18.18 -8.46 0.34
N CYS A 124 -17.97 -9.44 1.22
CA CYS A 124 -19.06 -10.08 1.96
C CYS A 124 -19.84 -9.08 2.83
N GLY A 125 -19.16 -8.13 3.48
CA GLY A 125 -19.79 -7.08 4.27
C GLY A 125 -20.69 -6.17 3.45
N THR A 126 -20.23 -5.75 2.26
CA THR A 126 -21.05 -4.94 1.34
C THR A 126 -22.26 -5.72 0.79
N MET A 127 -22.13 -7.03 0.56
CA MET A 127 -23.22 -7.86 0.04
C MET A 127 -24.31 -8.12 1.08
N ARG A 128 -23.93 -8.28 2.36
CA ARG A 128 -24.88 -8.55 3.44
C ARG A 128 -25.58 -7.31 3.99
N GLN A 129 -25.10 -6.12 3.64
CA GLN A 129 -25.59 -4.84 4.17
C GLN A 129 -25.77 -4.85 5.71
N ASP A 130 -24.92 -5.59 6.42
CA ASP A 130 -25.00 -5.73 7.87
C ASP A 130 -24.13 -4.65 8.53
N LYS A 131 -24.74 -3.85 9.41
CA LYS A 131 -24.06 -2.75 10.12
C LYS A 131 -22.87 -3.24 10.93
N TYR A 132 -22.97 -4.39 11.59
CA TYR A 132 -21.91 -4.94 12.44
C TYR A 132 -20.73 -5.41 11.59
N VAL A 133 -21.00 -6.06 10.46
CA VAL A 133 -19.94 -6.53 9.55
C VAL A 133 -19.20 -5.33 8.94
N LEU A 134 -19.93 -4.27 8.58
CA LEU A 134 -19.35 -3.07 8.01
C LEU A 134 -18.58 -2.23 9.04
N GLY A 135 -19.09 -2.13 10.27
CA GLY A 135 -18.37 -1.52 11.39
C GLY A 135 -17.08 -2.27 11.75
N PHE A 136 -17.13 -3.61 11.76
CA PHE A 136 -15.96 -4.45 11.98
C PHE A 136 -14.91 -4.24 10.88
N TYR A 137 -15.32 -4.27 9.61
CA TYR A 137 -14.44 -4.01 8.47
C TYR A 137 -13.75 -2.64 8.57
N GLY A 138 -14.51 -1.56 8.84
CA GLY A 138 -13.96 -0.22 9.03
C GLY A 138 -12.96 -0.14 10.20
N THR A 139 -13.24 -0.84 11.29
CA THR A 139 -12.35 -0.92 12.46
C THR A 139 -11.05 -1.65 12.13
N VAL A 140 -11.11 -2.75 11.36
CA VAL A 140 -9.90 -3.46 10.91
C VAL A 140 -9.04 -2.59 10.00
N LEU A 141 -9.65 -1.87 9.04
CA LEU A 141 -8.92 -0.92 8.20
C LEU A 141 -8.25 0.19 9.03
N PHE A 142 -8.93 0.70 10.05
CA PHE A 142 -8.38 1.69 10.97
C PHE A 142 -7.16 1.15 11.73
N MET A 143 -7.22 -0.09 12.21
CA MET A 143 -6.07 -0.73 12.87
C MET A 143 -4.89 -0.91 11.91
N VAL A 144 -5.14 -1.31 10.66
CA VAL A 144 -4.10 -1.41 9.62
C VAL A 144 -3.44 -0.04 9.37
N LEU A 145 -4.24 1.02 9.27
CA LEU A 145 -3.71 2.39 9.15
C LEU A 145 -2.84 2.77 10.36
N GLY A 146 -3.28 2.42 11.57
CA GLY A 146 -2.51 2.64 12.81
C GLY A 146 -1.15 1.93 12.79
N VAL A 147 -1.11 0.67 12.34
CA VAL A 147 0.15 -0.09 12.19
C VAL A 147 1.05 0.55 11.13
N LEU A 148 0.51 1.00 10.00
CA LEU A 148 1.30 1.65 8.95
C LEU A 148 1.91 2.98 9.43
N VAL A 149 1.12 3.81 10.11
CA VAL A 149 1.60 5.09 10.67
C VAL A 149 2.61 4.83 11.78
N GLY A 150 2.31 3.92 12.71
CA GLY A 150 3.23 3.54 13.79
C GLY A 150 4.56 3.00 13.27
N GLY A 151 4.51 2.08 12.30
CA GLY A 151 5.70 1.55 11.64
C GLY A 151 6.51 2.62 10.92
N SER A 152 5.84 3.56 10.25
CA SER A 152 6.49 4.70 9.59
C SER A 152 7.21 5.60 10.59
N VAL A 153 6.58 5.93 11.73
CA VAL A 153 7.18 6.75 12.79
C VAL A 153 8.39 6.04 13.40
N ILE A 154 8.27 4.75 13.72
CA ILE A 154 9.40 3.94 14.24
C ILE A 154 10.55 3.92 13.23
N GLY A 155 10.27 3.73 11.94
CA GLY A 155 11.27 3.76 10.88
C GLY A 155 12.03 5.09 10.80
N ILE A 156 11.34 6.22 10.99
CA ILE A 156 11.96 7.55 11.00
C ILE A 156 12.84 7.75 12.25
N ILE A 157 12.36 7.34 13.43
CA ILE A 157 13.08 7.48 14.69
C ILE A 157 14.37 6.64 14.66
N PHE A 158 14.29 5.39 14.21
CA PHE A 158 15.41 4.46 14.19
C PHE A 158 16.16 4.45 12.85
N ARG A 159 15.99 5.46 12.00
CA ARG A 159 16.59 5.52 10.66
C ARG A 159 18.09 5.28 10.69
N THR A 160 18.81 5.87 11.64
CA THR A 160 20.27 5.75 11.75
C THR A 160 20.68 4.31 12.05
N LYS A 161 20.00 3.66 13.00
CA LYS A 161 20.22 2.24 13.34
C LYS A 161 19.92 1.31 12.16
N ILE A 162 18.86 1.59 11.41
CA ILE A 162 18.53 0.83 10.19
C ILE A 162 19.64 1.02 9.16
N THR A 163 20.07 2.26 8.89
CA THR A 163 21.12 2.54 7.90
C THR A 163 22.47 1.91 8.27
N GLU A 164 22.88 1.99 9.54
CA GLU A 164 24.10 1.35 10.04
C GLU A 164 24.00 -0.18 9.97
N GLY A 165 22.84 -0.74 10.35
CA GLY A 165 22.58 -2.18 10.26
C GLY A 165 22.65 -2.68 8.81
N MET A 166 22.10 -1.93 7.86
CA MET A 166 22.20 -2.26 6.44
C MET A 166 23.64 -2.20 5.93
N LYS A 167 24.41 -1.15 6.28
CA LYS A 167 25.83 -1.06 5.91
C LYS A 167 26.62 -2.26 6.43
N ARG A 168 26.44 -2.61 7.72
CA ARG A 168 27.07 -3.79 8.32
C ARG A 168 26.65 -5.08 7.60
N ARG A 169 25.38 -5.22 7.23
CA ARG A 169 24.92 -6.39 6.50
C ARG A 169 25.56 -6.50 5.12
N PHE A 170 25.76 -5.38 4.43
CA PHE A 170 26.51 -5.33 3.17
C PHE A 170 27.97 -5.75 3.39
N GLU A 171 28.62 -5.25 4.43
CA GLU A 171 29.98 -5.67 4.80
C GLU A 171 30.04 -7.18 5.09
N ASP A 172 29.20 -7.70 5.99
CA ASP A 172 29.22 -9.09 6.43
C ASP A 172 28.96 -10.07 5.28
N THR A 173 27.93 -9.79 4.47
CA THR A 173 27.57 -10.69 3.35
C THR A 173 28.65 -10.71 2.27
N LEU A 174 29.33 -9.58 2.03
CA LEU A 174 30.46 -9.57 1.10
C LEU A 174 31.72 -10.19 1.72
N GLU A 175 31.97 -9.97 3.02
CA GLU A 175 33.15 -10.46 3.73
C GLU A 175 33.16 -11.99 3.85
N TYR A 176 32.02 -12.58 4.21
CA TYR A 176 31.95 -13.99 4.60
C TYR A 176 31.25 -14.90 3.59
N ASN A 177 30.36 -14.37 2.74
CA ASN A 177 29.51 -15.20 1.89
C ASN A 177 29.82 -15.10 0.40
N TYR A 178 30.38 -13.98 -0.08
CA TYR A 178 30.68 -13.79 -1.49
C TYR A 178 31.68 -14.84 -2.01
N ASN A 179 31.24 -15.67 -2.95
CA ASN A 179 32.03 -16.70 -3.63
C ASN A 179 32.83 -17.62 -2.66
N VAL A 180 32.22 -17.91 -1.50
CA VAL A 180 32.72 -18.87 -0.49
C VAL A 180 31.90 -20.15 -0.57
N ASP A 181 32.54 -21.29 -0.84
CA ASP A 181 31.92 -22.63 -0.83
C ASP A 181 30.64 -22.75 -1.68
N ILE A 182 30.49 -21.94 -2.74
CA ILE A 182 29.27 -21.82 -3.57
C ILE A 182 28.82 -23.11 -4.26
N ILE A 183 29.70 -24.13 -4.36
CA ILE A 183 29.36 -25.46 -4.89
C ILE A 183 28.57 -26.27 -3.85
N LYS A 184 28.86 -26.08 -2.57
CA LYS A 184 28.25 -26.81 -1.45
C LYS A 184 27.18 -26.00 -0.72
N ASN A 185 27.24 -24.66 -0.84
CA ASN A 185 26.35 -23.75 -0.16
C ASN A 185 25.60 -22.87 -1.17
N SER A 186 24.33 -23.20 -1.40
CA SER A 186 23.41 -22.47 -2.28
C SER A 186 23.15 -21.03 -1.81
N GLU A 187 23.18 -20.76 -0.50
CA GLU A 187 23.02 -19.41 0.08
C GLU A 187 24.08 -18.46 -0.46
N ASN A 188 25.34 -18.90 -0.37
CA ASN A 188 26.48 -18.13 -0.79
C ASN A 188 26.48 -17.92 -2.31
N ARG A 189 25.97 -18.89 -3.08
CA ARG A 189 25.81 -18.74 -4.52
C ARG A 189 24.78 -17.67 -4.86
N LEU A 190 23.58 -17.72 -4.29
CA LEU A 190 22.55 -16.70 -4.52
C LEU A 190 23.03 -15.30 -4.09
N LEU A 191 23.69 -15.21 -2.93
CA LEU A 191 24.28 -13.95 -2.48
C LEU A 191 25.33 -13.44 -3.47
N THR A 192 26.16 -14.33 -4.02
CA THR A 192 27.15 -13.97 -5.05
C THR A 192 26.47 -13.45 -6.32
N ASP A 193 25.46 -14.17 -6.82
CA ASP A 193 24.71 -13.77 -8.02
C ASP A 193 23.97 -12.43 -7.81
N ALA A 194 23.40 -12.21 -6.62
CA ALA A 194 22.77 -10.96 -6.24
C ALA A 194 23.78 -9.80 -6.14
N TRP A 195 24.96 -10.04 -5.57
CA TRP A 195 26.06 -9.07 -5.55
C TRP A 195 26.53 -8.73 -6.96
N ASP A 196 26.72 -9.73 -7.81
CA ASP A 196 27.18 -9.53 -9.19
C ASP A 196 26.14 -8.76 -10.02
N ALA A 197 24.86 -9.08 -9.87
CA ALA A 197 23.77 -8.36 -10.51
C ALA A 197 23.67 -6.91 -9.99
N MET A 198 23.79 -6.71 -8.68
CA MET A 198 23.78 -5.39 -8.07
C MET A 198 24.93 -4.52 -8.55
N GLN A 199 26.15 -5.06 -8.61
CA GLN A 199 27.34 -4.34 -9.06
C GLN A 199 27.25 -3.91 -10.52
N ARG A 200 26.73 -4.78 -11.39
CA ARG A 200 26.48 -4.48 -12.80
C ARG A 200 25.36 -3.46 -12.98
N THR A 201 24.27 -3.58 -12.21
CA THR A 201 23.07 -2.73 -12.36
C THR A 201 23.26 -1.34 -11.77
N LEU A 202 23.93 -1.23 -10.62
CA LEU A 202 24.15 0.02 -9.90
C LEU A 202 25.52 0.65 -10.19
N GLU A 203 26.35 0.01 -11.02
CA GLU A 203 27.68 0.48 -11.41
C GLU A 203 28.56 0.80 -10.19
N CYS A 204 28.70 -0.20 -9.32
CA CYS A 204 29.34 -0.08 -8.02
C CYS A 204 30.30 -1.24 -7.74
N CYS A 205 31.20 -1.07 -6.77
CA CYS A 205 32.07 -2.13 -6.28
C CYS A 205 32.34 -1.99 -4.78
N GLY A 206 32.16 -3.09 -4.05
CA GLY A 206 32.29 -3.17 -2.59
C GLY A 206 31.08 -2.64 -1.82
N PRO A 207 31.08 -2.75 -0.48
CA PRO A 207 29.91 -2.45 0.34
C PRO A 207 29.55 -0.96 0.36
N HIS A 208 30.48 -0.05 0.65
CA HIS A 208 30.18 1.40 0.77
C HIS A 208 31.42 2.31 0.64
N GLY A 209 31.20 3.61 0.55
CA GLY A 209 32.22 4.65 0.38
C GLY A 209 32.56 4.95 -1.07
N ASN A 210 33.55 5.82 -1.28
CA ASN A 210 33.99 6.27 -2.60
C ASN A 210 35.35 5.66 -2.97
N ILE A 211 35.99 6.18 -4.03
CA ILE A 211 37.29 5.71 -4.54
C ILE A 211 38.40 5.67 -3.49
N THR A 212 38.36 6.56 -2.48
CA THR A 212 39.36 6.63 -1.40
C THR A 212 39.03 5.72 -0.22
N SER A 213 37.81 5.15 -0.18
CA SER A 213 37.35 4.31 0.91
C SER A 213 37.91 2.90 0.82
N ARG A 214 38.43 2.39 1.94
CA ARG A 214 38.79 0.96 2.08
C ARG A 214 37.59 0.03 2.03
N TYR A 215 36.37 0.57 2.17
CA TYR A 215 35.12 -0.17 2.13
C TYR A 215 34.48 -0.21 0.73
N SER A 216 35.08 0.42 -0.29
CA SER A 216 34.61 0.28 -1.68
C SER A 216 35.32 -0.93 -2.32
N TRP A 217 35.89 -0.78 -3.51
CA TRP A 217 36.57 -1.86 -4.24
C TRP A 217 37.68 -2.55 -3.44
N ALA A 218 38.39 -1.80 -2.58
CA ALA A 218 39.51 -2.31 -1.78
C ALA A 218 39.07 -3.32 -0.71
N PHE A 219 37.78 -3.38 -0.38
CA PHE A 219 37.23 -4.30 0.60
C PHE A 219 37.43 -5.76 0.20
N TYR A 220 37.34 -6.06 -1.11
CA TYR A 220 37.58 -7.40 -1.66
C TYR A 220 38.93 -7.94 -1.22
N LYS A 221 39.99 -7.18 -1.47
CA LYS A 221 41.35 -7.55 -1.07
C LYS A 221 41.53 -7.59 0.45
N GLY A 222 41.05 -6.57 1.14
CA GLY A 222 41.40 -6.33 2.54
C GLY A 222 40.66 -7.19 3.55
N ARG A 223 39.47 -7.70 3.20
CA ARG A 223 38.54 -8.29 4.17
C ARG A 223 37.90 -9.59 3.68
N THR A 224 37.59 -9.71 2.39
CA THR A 224 36.75 -10.83 1.94
C THR A 224 37.46 -12.18 1.99
N SER A 225 36.73 -13.19 2.44
CA SER A 225 37.16 -14.59 2.44
C SER A 225 37.46 -15.10 1.03
N TRP A 226 36.79 -14.54 0.02
CA TRP A 226 37.04 -14.82 -1.40
C TRP A 226 38.49 -14.57 -1.81
N TYR A 227 39.05 -13.43 -1.41
CA TYR A 227 40.42 -13.06 -1.74
C TYR A 227 41.42 -13.71 -0.78
N ILE A 228 41.21 -13.56 0.54
CA ILE A 228 42.20 -13.95 1.57
C ILE A 228 42.53 -15.44 1.51
N LYS A 229 41.52 -16.31 1.31
CA LYS A 229 41.73 -17.77 1.25
C LYS A 229 42.47 -18.23 -0.01
N ARG A 230 42.58 -17.38 -1.05
CA ARG A 230 43.17 -17.72 -2.36
C ARG A 230 44.50 -16.98 -2.63
N THR A 231 45.04 -16.27 -1.64
CA THR A 231 46.27 -15.46 -1.72
C THR A 231 47.55 -16.23 -2.03
N SER A 232 47.55 -17.57 -1.98
CA SER A 232 48.68 -18.42 -2.38
C SER A 232 48.86 -18.55 -3.91
N GLN A 233 47.93 -18.03 -4.71
CA GLN A 233 48.04 -18.01 -6.17
C GLN A 233 48.77 -16.75 -6.65
N LYS A 234 49.82 -16.92 -7.47
CA LYS A 234 50.65 -15.81 -8.02
C LYS A 234 49.86 -14.80 -8.87
N MET A 235 48.65 -15.15 -9.32
CA MET A 235 47.81 -14.36 -10.22
C MET A 235 46.35 -14.52 -9.79
N PHE A 236 45.85 -13.64 -8.91
CA PHE A 236 44.47 -13.68 -8.43
C PHE A 236 43.82 -12.31 -8.61
N PRO A 237 42.60 -12.22 -9.19
CA PRO A 237 41.91 -10.94 -9.42
C PRO A 237 41.68 -10.20 -8.10
N PHE A 238 41.90 -8.88 -8.10
CA PHE A 238 41.67 -8.05 -6.91
C PHE A 238 40.19 -7.82 -6.61
N VAL A 239 39.35 -7.86 -7.65
CA VAL A 239 37.90 -7.65 -7.61
C VAL A 239 37.23 -8.61 -8.58
N PRO A 240 35.95 -8.94 -8.41
CA PRO A 240 35.22 -9.77 -9.36
C PRO A 240 34.93 -9.04 -10.68
N GLU A 241 34.63 -9.80 -11.73
CA GLU A 241 34.30 -9.27 -13.07
C GLU A 241 33.06 -8.35 -13.05
N SER A 242 32.11 -8.59 -12.14
CA SER A 242 30.93 -7.76 -11.92
C SER A 242 31.24 -6.32 -11.51
N CYS A 243 32.44 -6.05 -10.96
CA CYS A 243 32.92 -4.70 -10.69
C CYS A 243 33.50 -3.98 -11.92
N CYS A 244 33.64 -4.66 -13.06
CA CYS A 244 34.27 -4.12 -14.25
C CYS A 244 33.28 -3.46 -15.20
N ARG A 245 33.72 -2.37 -15.84
CA ARG A 245 32.93 -1.65 -16.84
C ARG A 245 32.88 -2.44 -18.14
N PRO A 246 31.71 -2.50 -18.80
CA PRO A 246 31.60 -3.10 -20.13
C PRO A 246 32.44 -2.29 -21.14
N GLY A 247 33.06 -2.99 -22.10
CA GLY A 247 33.88 -2.38 -23.15
C GLY A 247 35.36 -2.17 -22.78
N TRP A 248 35.77 -2.51 -21.55
CA TRP A 248 37.16 -2.48 -21.12
C TRP A 248 37.73 -3.90 -20.96
N SER A 249 39.05 -4.01 -20.96
CA SER A 249 39.76 -5.27 -20.66
C SER A 249 39.52 -5.68 -19.21
N VAL A 250 38.95 -6.88 -19.03
CA VAL A 250 38.66 -7.47 -17.70
C VAL A 250 39.96 -7.67 -16.90
N ASN A 251 41.04 -8.06 -17.56
CA ASN A 251 42.33 -8.30 -16.90
C ASN A 251 42.93 -7.00 -16.32
N ASP A 252 42.72 -5.87 -16.99
CA ASP A 252 43.21 -4.56 -16.53
C ASP A 252 42.32 -4.03 -15.40
N CYS A 253 41.00 -4.25 -15.49
CA CYS A 253 40.08 -3.96 -14.39
C CYS A 253 40.43 -4.76 -13.12
N GLN A 254 40.64 -6.07 -13.25
CA GLN A 254 40.92 -6.97 -12.14
C GLN A 254 42.35 -6.82 -11.58
N GLY A 255 43.20 -6.03 -12.22
CA GLY A 255 44.60 -5.81 -11.85
C GLY A 255 45.47 -7.06 -12.00
N ILE A 256 45.13 -7.92 -12.96
CA ILE A 256 45.86 -9.15 -13.29
C ILE A 256 47.12 -8.82 -14.12
N ASN A 257 47.05 -7.80 -14.98
CA ASN A 257 48.19 -7.33 -15.77
C ASN A 257 48.99 -6.30 -14.96
N SER A 258 50.23 -6.66 -14.58
CA SER A 258 51.12 -5.83 -13.76
C SER A 258 51.73 -4.61 -14.49
N GLU A 259 51.44 -4.44 -15.78
CA GLU A 259 52.10 -3.45 -16.66
C GLU A 259 51.35 -2.11 -16.75
N TYR A 260 50.11 -2.05 -16.29
CA TYR A 260 49.34 -0.80 -16.19
C TYR A 260 49.26 -0.34 -14.74
N ASP A 261 49.04 0.97 -14.56
CA ASP A 261 48.66 1.67 -13.32
C ASP A 261 47.35 1.11 -12.72
N GLY A 262 47.39 -0.18 -12.38
CA GLY A 262 46.28 -0.96 -11.91
C GLY A 262 45.92 -0.62 -10.47
N ILE A 263 45.02 -1.43 -9.92
CA ILE A 263 44.55 -1.28 -8.54
C ILE A 263 45.77 -1.29 -7.59
N PRO A 264 46.01 -0.23 -6.79
CA PRO A 264 47.22 -0.14 -5.99
C PRO A 264 47.31 -1.30 -5.01
N VAL A 265 48.45 -2.00 -5.06
CA VAL A 265 48.74 -3.18 -4.23
C VAL A 265 48.64 -2.84 -2.73
N LYS A 266 48.86 -1.58 -2.34
CA LYS A 266 48.81 -1.11 -0.95
C LYS A 266 47.43 -0.61 -0.49
N GLY A 267 46.39 -0.73 -1.33
CA GLY A 267 45.07 -0.15 -1.06
C GLY A 267 44.94 1.27 -1.64
N PRO A 268 43.81 1.97 -1.43
CA PRO A 268 43.58 3.28 -2.05
C PRO A 268 44.66 4.28 -1.60
N ASP A 269 45.51 4.70 -2.54
CA ASP A 269 46.50 5.75 -2.33
C ASP A 269 45.85 7.12 -2.52
N PRO A 270 46.06 8.10 -1.62
CA PRO A 270 45.59 9.48 -1.81
C PRO A 270 46.11 10.18 -3.09
N SER A 271 47.12 9.62 -3.77
CA SER A 271 47.74 10.15 -4.99
C SER A 271 47.44 9.35 -6.26
N VAL A 272 46.16 9.02 -6.45
CA VAL A 272 45.42 8.82 -7.73
C VAL A 272 46.20 8.12 -8.87
N HIS A 273 46.15 6.80 -8.88
CA HIS A 273 46.03 6.03 -10.12
C HIS A 273 44.58 5.53 -10.19
N SER A 274 43.79 6.11 -11.09
CA SER A 274 42.39 5.73 -11.27
C SER A 274 42.32 4.65 -12.34
N ASN A 275 41.90 3.44 -11.97
CA ASN A 275 41.58 2.41 -12.93
C ASN A 275 40.25 2.76 -13.62
N PRO A 276 40.25 3.25 -14.88
CA PRO A 276 39.03 3.72 -15.54
C PRO A 276 38.06 2.56 -15.82
N SER A 277 38.57 1.34 -15.91
CA SER A 277 37.82 0.11 -16.18
C SER A 277 37.02 -0.40 -14.97
N LEU A 278 37.18 0.21 -13.79
CA LEU A 278 36.64 -0.25 -12.52
C LEU A 278 35.54 0.69 -11.99
N TYR A 279 34.50 0.12 -11.38
CA TYR A 279 33.57 0.88 -10.54
C TYR A 279 34.21 1.17 -9.18
N THR A 280 34.24 2.43 -8.78
CA THR A 280 34.96 2.89 -7.57
C THR A 280 34.06 3.40 -6.45
N ASN A 281 32.74 3.37 -6.65
CA ASN A 281 31.77 3.74 -5.62
C ASN A 281 31.18 2.47 -4.99
N GLY A 282 30.92 2.51 -3.69
CA GLY A 282 30.29 1.42 -2.95
C GLY A 282 28.82 1.24 -3.31
N CYS A 283 28.36 0.00 -3.23
CA CYS A 283 27.02 -0.38 -3.67
C CYS A 283 25.90 0.14 -2.77
N TYR A 284 26.13 0.24 -1.46
CA TYR A 284 25.18 0.86 -0.56
C TYR A 284 24.91 2.33 -0.96
N ASP A 285 25.96 3.12 -1.17
CA ASP A 285 25.80 4.55 -1.50
C ASP A 285 25.15 4.73 -2.87
N LYS A 286 25.46 3.88 -3.85
CA LYS A 286 24.78 3.87 -5.14
C LYS A 286 23.32 3.45 -5.03
N ALA A 287 23.00 2.48 -4.17
CA ALA A 287 21.61 2.09 -3.90
C ALA A 287 20.82 3.24 -3.25
N ILE A 288 21.41 3.92 -2.26
CA ILE A 288 20.77 5.09 -1.64
C ILE A 288 20.60 6.23 -2.66
N GLN A 289 21.61 6.53 -3.48
CA GLN A 289 21.49 7.52 -4.57
C GLN A 289 20.39 7.15 -5.57
N TYR A 290 20.24 5.86 -5.89
CA TYR A 290 19.16 5.38 -6.74
C TYR A 290 17.79 5.63 -6.10
N LEU A 291 17.65 5.35 -4.80
CA LEU A 291 16.42 5.62 -4.04
C LEU A 291 16.14 7.11 -3.91
N GLU A 292 17.14 7.94 -3.67
CA GLU A 292 16.99 9.40 -3.60
C GLU A 292 16.54 9.97 -4.94
N LYS A 293 17.10 9.48 -6.06
CA LYS A 293 16.69 9.87 -7.42
C LYS A 293 15.22 9.53 -7.70
N HIS A 294 14.72 8.41 -7.18
CA HIS A 294 13.34 7.97 -7.35
C HIS A 294 12.45 8.27 -6.13
N SER A 295 12.93 9.07 -5.18
CA SER A 295 12.26 9.31 -3.90
C SER A 295 10.86 9.92 -4.06
N LEU A 296 10.65 10.72 -5.11
CA LEU A 296 9.35 11.28 -5.46
C LEU A 296 8.32 10.18 -5.75
N TYR A 297 8.66 9.19 -6.59
CA TYR A 297 7.75 8.08 -6.91
C TYR A 297 7.45 7.24 -5.66
N ILE A 298 8.48 6.97 -4.86
CA ILE A 298 8.32 6.24 -3.60
C ILE A 298 7.39 7.00 -2.64
N ALA A 299 7.58 8.31 -2.51
CA ALA A 299 6.73 9.16 -1.67
C ALA A 299 5.28 9.20 -2.16
N ILE A 300 5.05 9.27 -3.48
CA ILE A 300 3.69 9.23 -4.07
C ILE A 300 3.01 7.90 -3.73
N VAL A 301 3.67 6.76 -3.98
CA VAL A 301 3.10 5.43 -3.69
C VAL A 301 2.87 5.27 -2.18
N ALA A 302 3.83 5.64 -1.35
CA ALA A 302 3.72 5.57 0.10
C ALA A 302 2.61 6.47 0.66
N GLY A 303 2.37 7.63 0.05
CA GLY A 303 1.27 8.54 0.43
C GLY A 303 -0.10 8.10 -0.11
N ALA A 304 -0.15 7.43 -1.25
CA ALA A 304 -1.41 6.96 -1.84
C ALA A 304 -2.08 5.87 -0.98
N VAL A 305 -1.31 4.95 -0.41
CA VAL A 305 -1.82 3.84 0.43
C VAL A 305 -2.66 4.35 1.62
N PRO A 306 -2.17 5.23 2.51
CA PRO A 306 -2.95 5.71 3.64
C PRO A 306 -4.16 6.54 3.19
N VAL A 307 -4.06 7.32 2.10
CA VAL A 307 -5.21 8.06 1.55
C VAL A 307 -6.31 7.09 1.08
N PHE A 308 -5.92 6.01 0.40
CA PHE A 308 -6.83 4.98 -0.07
C PHE A 308 -7.51 4.25 1.09
N LEU A 309 -6.76 3.91 2.14
CA LEU A 309 -7.30 3.32 3.37
C LEU A 309 -8.27 4.26 4.09
N ILE A 310 -7.94 5.56 4.21
CA ILE A 310 -8.81 6.56 4.82
C ILE A 310 -10.13 6.66 4.06
N ALA A 311 -10.10 6.66 2.73
CA ALA A 311 -11.33 6.67 1.92
C ALA A 311 -12.21 5.44 2.23
N GLY A 312 -11.63 4.24 2.27
CA GLY A 312 -12.34 3.01 2.66
C GLY A 312 -12.93 3.08 4.07
N ILE A 313 -12.17 3.59 5.04
CA ILE A 313 -12.61 3.78 6.43
C ILE A 313 -13.81 4.73 6.51
N VAL A 314 -13.72 5.90 5.86
CA VAL A 314 -14.79 6.91 5.87
C VAL A 314 -16.08 6.35 5.26
N ILE A 315 -15.97 5.69 4.09
CA ILE A 315 -17.14 5.09 3.43
C ILE A 315 -17.74 3.99 4.31
N SER A 316 -16.90 3.14 4.91
CA SER A 316 -17.35 2.04 5.77
C SER A 316 -18.11 2.54 7.01
N PHE A 317 -17.57 3.52 7.73
CA PHE A 317 -18.24 4.07 8.91
C PHE A 317 -19.48 4.89 8.56
N TYR A 318 -19.45 5.61 7.43
CA TYR A 318 -20.63 6.31 6.94
C TYR A 318 -21.77 5.33 6.65
N LEU A 319 -21.48 4.24 5.93
CA LEU A 319 -22.47 3.21 5.65
C LEU A 319 -22.94 2.51 6.94
N CYS A 320 -22.03 2.20 7.87
CA CYS A 320 -22.39 1.62 9.17
C CYS A 320 -23.41 2.48 9.95
N ALA A 321 -23.31 3.81 9.83
CA ALA A 321 -24.22 4.74 10.50
C ALA A 321 -25.56 4.94 9.77
N ASN A 322 -25.63 4.69 8.46
CA ASN A 322 -26.78 5.04 7.62
C ASN A 322 -27.53 3.82 7.03
N VAL A 323 -26.94 2.64 7.05
CA VAL A 323 -27.66 1.39 6.73
C VAL A 323 -28.65 1.14 7.88
N SER A 324 -29.93 0.92 7.57
CA SER A 324 -30.95 0.47 8.54
C SER A 324 -30.85 -1.05 8.71
N PRO A 325 -31.10 -1.62 9.91
CA PRO A 325 -31.19 -3.07 10.04
C PRO A 325 -32.49 -3.53 9.34
N GLU A 326 -32.48 -4.69 8.68
CA GLU A 326 -33.65 -5.24 7.94
C GLU A 326 -34.85 -5.62 8.84
N ASP A 327 -34.94 -5.18 10.10
CA ASP A 327 -35.91 -5.71 11.08
C ASP A 327 -37.04 -4.74 11.53
N GLU A 328 -37.25 -3.55 10.94
CA GLU A 328 -38.30 -2.62 11.42
C GLU A 328 -39.08 -1.80 10.35
N ASP A 329 -38.96 -2.08 9.05
CA ASP A 329 -39.64 -1.25 8.02
C ASP A 329 -40.93 -1.85 7.41
N ASP A 330 -41.41 -3.01 7.87
CA ASP A 330 -42.66 -3.61 7.36
C ASP A 330 -43.95 -3.15 8.09
N ASP A 331 -43.87 -2.41 9.21
CA ASP A 331 -45.07 -2.09 10.02
C ASP A 331 -45.51 -0.60 10.02
N ASP A 332 -44.69 0.37 9.59
CA ASP A 332 -44.97 1.80 9.89
C ASP A 332 -45.49 2.66 8.70
N ASP A 333 -45.46 2.17 7.46
CA ASP A 333 -45.89 2.98 6.30
C ASP A 333 -47.32 2.65 5.79
N ASP A 334 -48.05 1.68 6.37
CA ASP A 334 -49.45 1.35 5.98
C ASP A 334 -50.54 1.71 7.02
N GLU A 335 -50.20 1.96 8.30
CA GLU A 335 -51.22 2.36 9.31
C GLU A 335 -51.72 3.82 9.17
N GLY A 336 -51.08 4.64 8.33
CA GLY A 336 -51.42 6.05 8.16
C GLY A 336 -52.52 6.37 7.14
N GLN A 337 -53.00 5.38 6.38
CA GLN A 337 -53.89 5.62 5.23
C GLN A 337 -55.31 5.01 5.34
N GLU A 338 -55.60 4.24 6.40
CA GLU A 338 -56.95 3.67 6.64
C GLU A 338 -57.77 4.35 7.74
N ALA A 339 -57.26 5.41 8.41
CA ALA A 339 -57.97 6.07 9.51
C ALA A 339 -58.91 7.23 9.10
N GLU A 340 -59.32 7.33 7.83
CA GLU A 340 -60.29 8.34 7.39
C GLU A 340 -61.19 7.82 6.24
N VAL A 341 -62.04 6.82 6.53
CA VAL A 341 -63.30 6.56 5.80
C VAL A 341 -64.42 6.22 6.79
#